data_AF-A0A5N6KI46-F1
#
_entry.id   AF-A0A5N6KI46-F1
#
_cell.length_a   1.000
_cell.length_b   1.000
_cell.length_c   1.000
_cell.angle_alpha   90.00
_cell.angle_beta   90.00
_cell.angle_gamma   90.00
#
_symmetry.space_group_name_H-M   'P 1'
#
loop_
_entity.id
_entity.type
_entity.pdbx_description
1 polymer ?
#
loop_
_entity_poly.entity_id
_entity_poly.type
_entity_poly.pdbx_seq_one_letter_code
_entity_poly.pdbx_strand_id
1 'polypeptide(L)'
;MPPSQLKRLKASLREQGIVGPQQSKKQKKQNAQNGVNKEKKIKRSVALNGIRDQFNPFEIKQSKAPKFEVTSNKTLSGRISKGIKKPGVARGLAEENRRKTLLLEMQRRNRVGGIIDKRFGENDPSMAPEDKMLERFTQEKQRGHKNSSAFDLEDDDTPGELTHMGQSLSLDGPTIRDDYDGEDLELSDADDHERG
;
A
#
# COMPACT_ATOMS: atom_id res chain seq x y z
N MET A 1 -15.44 21.82 -50.33
CA MET A 1 -15.45 20.53 -49.60
C MET A 1 -14.44 20.58 -48.45
N PRO A 2 -14.79 20.07 -47.26
CA PRO A 2 -13.82 19.91 -46.18
C PRO A 2 -12.70 18.93 -46.60
N PRO A 3 -11.45 19.14 -46.16
CA PRO A 3 -10.33 18.28 -46.54
C PRO A 3 -10.47 16.88 -45.92
N SER A 4 -9.96 15.86 -46.63
CA SER A 4 -9.94 14.48 -46.14
C SER A 4 -9.14 14.33 -44.83
N GLN A 5 -9.44 13.28 -44.05
CA GLN A 5 -8.75 12.99 -42.79
C GLN A 5 -7.24 12.84 -42.99
N LEU A 6 -6.80 12.14 -44.04
CA LEU A 6 -5.37 11.99 -44.36
C LEU A 6 -4.72 13.34 -44.70
N LYS A 7 -5.40 14.20 -45.46
CA LYS A 7 -4.89 15.53 -45.83
C LYS A 7 -4.74 16.40 -44.58
N ARG A 8 -5.71 16.37 -43.68
CA ARG A 8 -5.65 17.06 -42.38
C ARG A 8 -4.52 16.53 -41.50
N LEU A 9 -4.33 15.21 -41.42
CA LEU A 9 -3.26 14.60 -40.62
C LEU A 9 -1.88 15.02 -41.14
N LYS A 10 -1.67 14.93 -42.45
CA LYS A 10 -0.42 15.37 -43.09
C LYS A 10 -0.16 16.86 -42.92
N ALA A 11 -1.21 17.69 -42.89
CA ALA A 11 -1.07 19.13 -42.62
C ALA A 11 -0.67 19.37 -41.16
N SER A 12 -1.38 18.75 -40.20
CA SER A 12 -1.10 18.89 -38.76
C SER A 12 0.30 18.41 -38.38
N LEU A 13 0.75 17.26 -38.93
CA LEU A 13 2.11 16.76 -38.69
C LEU A 13 3.20 17.68 -39.27
N ARG A 14 2.92 18.39 -40.37
CA ARG A 14 3.83 19.37 -40.96
C ARG A 14 3.87 20.66 -40.15
N GLU A 15 2.71 21.16 -39.73
CA GLU A 15 2.57 22.35 -38.90
C GLU A 15 3.31 22.19 -37.56
N GLN A 16 3.19 21.02 -36.92
CA GLN A 16 3.91 20.70 -35.68
C GLN A 16 5.40 20.39 -35.89
N GLY A 17 5.93 20.48 -37.12
CA GLY A 17 7.34 20.24 -37.43
C GLY A 17 7.81 18.80 -37.22
N ILE A 18 6.88 17.84 -37.15
CA ILE A 18 7.15 16.42 -36.90
C ILE A 18 7.56 15.73 -38.20
N VAL A 19 6.83 16.04 -39.28
CA VAL A 19 7.10 15.59 -40.64
C VAL A 19 7.46 16.81 -41.46
N GLY A 20 8.56 16.75 -42.20
CA GLY A 20 9.01 17.86 -43.02
C GLY A 20 10.09 17.43 -44.01
N PRO A 21 10.54 18.33 -44.89
CA PRO A 21 11.65 18.05 -45.79
C PRO A 21 12.94 17.80 -45.00
N GLN A 22 13.87 17.07 -45.63
CA GLN A 22 15.17 16.76 -45.03
C GLN A 22 15.95 18.05 -44.73
N GLN A 23 16.33 18.22 -43.46
CA GLN A 23 17.07 19.39 -42.98
C GLN A 23 18.55 19.30 -43.37
N SER A 24 19.14 20.42 -43.81
CA SER A 24 20.56 20.50 -44.17
C SER A 24 21.48 20.43 -42.93
N LYS A 25 22.77 20.12 -43.12
CA LYS A 25 23.76 20.08 -42.02
C LYS A 25 23.83 21.42 -41.27
N LYS A 26 23.70 22.56 -41.97
CA LYS A 26 23.70 23.91 -41.38
C LYS A 26 22.47 24.12 -40.48
N GLN A 27 21.28 23.73 -40.95
CA GLN A 27 20.04 23.83 -40.17
C GLN A 27 20.06 22.95 -38.91
N LYS A 28 20.62 21.73 -39.02
CA LYS A 28 20.79 20.84 -37.85
C LYS A 28 21.71 21.45 -36.79
N LYS A 29 22.83 22.06 -37.20
CA LYS A 29 23.75 22.75 -36.28
C LYS A 29 23.09 23.95 -35.59
N GLN A 30 22.38 24.79 -36.35
CA GLN A 30 21.63 25.92 -35.78
C GLN A 30 20.58 25.45 -34.75
N ASN A 31 19.83 24.40 -35.09
CA ASN A 31 18.83 23.82 -34.19
C ASN A 31 19.43 23.24 -32.90
N ALA A 32 20.65 22.71 -32.97
CA ALA A 32 21.38 22.21 -31.81
C ALA A 32 21.96 23.34 -30.95
N GLN A 33 22.47 24.40 -31.57
CA GLN A 33 23.00 25.59 -30.88
C GLN A 33 21.90 26.34 -30.11
N ASN A 34 20.69 26.37 -30.65
CA ASN A 34 19.55 27.00 -29.97
C ASN A 34 19.05 26.23 -28.74
N GLY A 35 19.72 25.15 -28.30
CA GLY A 35 19.36 24.39 -27.09
C GLY A 35 18.03 23.62 -27.18
N VAL A 36 17.33 23.72 -28.30
CA VAL A 36 15.93 23.32 -28.43
C VAL A 36 15.72 21.80 -28.45
N ASN A 37 16.77 20.98 -28.39
CA ASN A 37 16.66 19.53 -28.64
C ASN A 37 15.92 18.77 -27.53
N LYS A 38 16.10 19.12 -26.24
CA LYS A 38 15.35 18.47 -25.14
C LYS A 38 13.91 18.99 -25.06
N GLU A 39 13.73 20.30 -25.13
CA GLU A 39 12.39 20.91 -25.14
C GLU A 39 11.56 20.49 -26.36
N LYS A 40 12.17 20.40 -27.55
CA LYS A 40 11.50 19.88 -28.76
C LYS A 40 11.01 18.46 -28.56
N LYS A 41 11.72 17.60 -27.82
CA LYS A 41 11.27 16.22 -27.57
C LYS A 41 9.99 16.20 -26.74
N ILE A 42 9.93 16.98 -25.66
CA ILE A 42 8.74 17.08 -24.80
C ILE A 42 7.57 17.74 -25.54
N LYS A 43 7.82 18.88 -26.20
CA LYS A 43 6.81 19.57 -27.02
C LYS A 43 6.29 18.66 -28.14
N ARG A 44 7.17 17.86 -28.76
CA ARG A 44 6.82 16.86 -29.78
C ARG A 44 5.97 15.72 -29.23
N SER A 45 6.29 15.16 -28.06
CA SER A 45 5.48 14.06 -27.49
C SER A 45 4.08 14.55 -27.12
N VAL A 46 3.97 15.75 -26.54
CA VAL A 46 2.69 16.40 -26.23
C VAL A 46 1.89 16.66 -27.51
N ALA A 47 2.50 17.27 -28.53
CA ALA A 47 1.84 17.53 -29.81
C ALA A 47 1.40 16.23 -30.51
N LEU A 48 2.24 15.19 -30.52
CA LEU A 48 1.89 13.88 -31.08
C LEU A 48 0.72 13.23 -30.36
N ASN A 49 0.69 13.29 -29.03
CA ASN A 49 -0.43 12.75 -28.25
C ASN A 49 -1.72 13.54 -28.53
N GLY A 50 -1.63 14.87 -28.65
CA GLY A 50 -2.77 15.69 -29.07
C GLY A 50 -3.31 15.31 -30.46
N ILE A 51 -2.41 15.09 -31.44
CA ILE A 51 -2.80 14.63 -32.79
C ILE A 51 -3.44 13.25 -32.72
N ARG A 52 -2.88 12.31 -31.95
CA ARG A 52 -3.44 10.96 -31.80
C ARG A 52 -4.87 11.00 -31.25
N ASP A 53 -5.09 11.79 -30.19
CA ASP A 53 -6.41 11.94 -29.57
C ASP A 53 -7.41 12.63 -30.51
N GLN A 54 -6.98 13.59 -31.34
CA GLN A 54 -7.85 14.27 -32.29
C GLN A 54 -8.19 13.43 -33.53
N PHE A 55 -7.24 12.64 -34.03
CA PHE A 55 -7.39 11.87 -35.27
C PHE A 55 -7.96 10.46 -35.04
N ASN A 56 -8.12 10.03 -33.80
CA ASN A 56 -8.82 8.79 -33.45
C ASN A 56 -10.22 9.07 -32.87
N PRO A 57 -11.24 9.26 -33.73
CA PRO A 57 -12.60 9.55 -33.26
C PRO A 57 -13.29 8.35 -32.61
N PHE A 58 -12.81 7.12 -32.82
CA PHE A 58 -13.48 5.90 -32.34
C PHE A 58 -13.28 5.63 -30.85
N GLU A 59 -12.22 6.19 -30.25
CA GLU A 59 -11.97 6.10 -28.81
C GLU A 59 -12.88 7.02 -28.00
N ILE A 60 -13.58 7.95 -28.65
CA ILE A 60 -14.35 9.00 -28.00
C ILE A 60 -15.82 8.89 -28.41
N LYS A 61 -16.69 8.66 -27.43
CA LYS A 61 -18.12 8.85 -27.58
C LYS A 61 -18.47 10.30 -27.25
N GLN A 62 -18.81 11.06 -28.28
CA GLN A 62 -19.27 12.45 -28.16
C GLN A 62 -20.80 12.48 -27.99
N SER A 63 -21.30 13.22 -27.00
CA SER A 63 -22.72 13.57 -26.98
C SER A 63 -23.00 14.67 -27.99
N LYS A 64 -24.22 14.73 -28.51
CA LYS A 64 -24.70 15.91 -29.26
C LYS A 64 -24.55 17.17 -28.39
N ALA A 65 -24.49 18.32 -29.05
CA ALA A 65 -24.57 19.61 -28.39
C ALA A 65 -25.72 19.64 -27.37
N PRO A 66 -25.58 20.39 -26.26
CA PRO A 66 -26.65 20.49 -25.28
C PRO A 66 -27.93 20.97 -25.98
N LYS A 67 -29.08 20.44 -25.55
CA LYS A 67 -30.39 20.79 -26.13
C LYS A 67 -30.68 22.29 -26.02
N PHE A 68 -30.19 22.91 -24.95
CA PHE A 68 -30.29 24.34 -24.68
C PHE A 68 -28.89 24.91 -24.57
N GLU A 69 -28.68 26.07 -25.16
CA GLU A 69 -27.42 26.79 -25.05
C GLU A 69 -27.29 27.38 -23.65
N VAL A 70 -26.22 27.00 -22.96
CA VAL A 70 -25.88 27.54 -21.65
C VAL A 70 -24.47 28.09 -21.74
N THR A 71 -24.29 29.35 -21.38
CA THR A 71 -23.02 30.09 -21.51
C THR A 71 -22.02 29.81 -20.39
N SER A 72 -22.36 28.89 -19.47
CA SER A 72 -21.51 28.55 -18.33
C SER A 72 -20.27 27.76 -18.74
N ASN A 73 -19.09 28.23 -18.34
CA ASN A 73 -17.82 27.51 -18.51
C ASN A 73 -17.70 26.23 -17.66
N LYS A 74 -18.62 26.02 -16.71
CA LYS A 74 -18.69 24.82 -15.86
C LYS A 74 -19.83 23.93 -16.34
N THR A 75 -19.53 22.66 -16.60
CA THR A 75 -20.59 21.67 -16.75
C THR A 75 -21.06 21.21 -15.36
N LEU A 76 -22.31 20.76 -15.24
CA LEU A 76 -22.91 20.23 -13.99
C LEU A 76 -22.10 19.13 -13.30
N SER A 77 -21.15 18.49 -14.00
CA SER A 77 -20.31 17.41 -13.45
C SER A 77 -18.88 17.86 -13.09
N GLY A 78 -18.63 19.17 -13.03
CA GLY A 78 -17.32 19.75 -12.68
C GLY A 78 -16.22 19.52 -13.72
N ARG A 79 -16.49 18.74 -14.78
CA ARG A 79 -15.54 18.44 -15.85
C ARG A 79 -15.72 19.42 -17.01
N ILE A 80 -14.65 20.10 -17.37
CA ILE A 80 -14.58 21.02 -18.53
C ILE A 80 -14.79 20.25 -19.86
N SER A 81 -14.70 18.92 -19.86
CA SER A 81 -14.86 18.11 -21.07
C SER A 81 -16.34 18.04 -21.49
N LYS A 82 -16.72 18.86 -22.48
CA LYS A 82 -17.94 18.78 -23.29
C LYS A 82 -18.37 17.33 -23.58
N GLY A 83 -19.18 16.68 -22.74
CA GLY A 83 -19.85 15.39 -23.03
C GLY A 83 -18.99 14.23 -23.59
N ILE A 84 -17.66 14.32 -23.52
CA ILE A 84 -16.72 13.38 -24.14
C ILE A 84 -16.51 12.21 -23.17
N LYS A 85 -16.95 11.02 -23.58
CA LYS A 85 -16.73 9.77 -22.84
C LYS A 85 -15.70 8.93 -23.59
N LYS A 86 -14.75 8.32 -22.89
CA LYS A 86 -13.78 7.37 -23.47
C LYS A 86 -14.19 5.93 -23.11
N PRO A 87 -15.06 5.26 -23.90
CA PRO A 87 -15.58 3.94 -23.56
C PRO A 87 -14.50 2.85 -23.48
N GLY A 88 -13.45 2.91 -24.33
CA GLY A 88 -12.34 1.95 -24.31
C GLY A 88 -11.61 1.96 -22.96
N VAL A 89 -11.25 3.15 -22.47
CA VAL A 89 -10.60 3.34 -21.17
C VAL A 89 -11.51 2.87 -20.02
N ALA A 90 -12.79 3.22 -20.06
CA ALA A 90 -13.74 2.83 -19.02
C ALA A 90 -13.92 1.30 -18.96
N ARG A 91 -13.95 0.62 -20.11
CA ARG A 91 -14.01 -0.86 -20.17
C ARG A 91 -12.73 -1.50 -19.66
N GLY A 92 -11.56 -0.97 -20.04
CA GLY A 92 -10.27 -1.46 -19.54
C GLY A 92 -10.17 -1.36 -18.03
N LEU A 93 -10.51 -0.21 -17.46
CA LEU A 93 -10.52 0.00 -16.01
C LEU A 93 -11.51 -0.94 -15.30
N ALA A 94 -12.70 -1.14 -15.87
CA ALA A 94 -13.66 -2.09 -15.31
C ALA A 94 -13.17 -3.55 -15.36
N GLU A 95 -12.40 -3.92 -16.38
CA GLU A 95 -11.81 -5.25 -16.53
C GLU A 95 -10.65 -5.45 -15.55
N GLU A 96 -9.76 -4.46 -15.40
CA GLU A 96 -8.72 -4.46 -14.37
C GLU A 96 -9.30 -4.57 -12.96
N ASN A 97 -10.40 -3.87 -12.68
CA ASN A 97 -11.08 -3.98 -11.40
C ASN A 97 -11.61 -5.40 -11.16
N ARG A 98 -12.22 -6.04 -12.15
CA ARG A 98 -12.65 -7.45 -12.04
C ARG A 98 -11.48 -8.41 -11.82
N ARG A 99 -10.33 -8.17 -12.46
CA ARG A 99 -9.09 -8.94 -12.22
C ARG A 99 -8.56 -8.76 -10.80
N LYS A 100 -8.73 -7.58 -10.20
CA LYS A 100 -8.26 -7.31 -8.83
C LYS A 100 -9.24 -7.80 -7.77
N THR A 101 -10.54 -7.84 -8.03
CA THR A 101 -11.55 -8.27 -7.04
C THR A 101 -12.07 -9.67 -7.34
N LEU A 102 -12.96 -9.79 -8.32
CA LEU A 102 -13.69 -11.01 -8.65
C LEU A 102 -12.77 -12.20 -8.94
N LEU A 103 -11.68 -11.98 -9.68
CA LEU A 103 -10.72 -13.06 -9.98
C LEU A 103 -10.06 -13.59 -8.69
N LEU A 104 -9.67 -12.71 -7.78
CA LEU A 104 -9.08 -13.11 -6.49
C LEU A 104 -10.10 -13.84 -5.63
N GLU A 105 -11.35 -13.37 -5.61
CA GLU A 105 -12.46 -14.04 -4.91
C GLU A 105 -12.73 -15.44 -5.48
N MET A 106 -12.75 -15.59 -6.80
CA MET A 106 -12.93 -16.90 -7.45
C MET A 106 -11.78 -17.87 -7.14
N GLN A 107 -10.53 -17.39 -7.18
CA GLN A 107 -9.36 -18.18 -6.80
C GLN A 107 -9.39 -18.61 -5.32
N ARG A 108 -9.98 -17.80 -4.46
CA ARG A 108 -10.09 -18.05 -3.01
C ARG A 108 -11.40 -18.75 -2.60
N ARG A 109 -12.28 -19.12 -3.54
CA ARG A 109 -13.62 -19.66 -3.25
C ARG A 109 -13.62 -20.85 -2.27
N ASN A 110 -12.60 -21.71 -2.35
CA ASN A 110 -12.49 -22.92 -1.52
C ASN A 110 -11.42 -22.77 -0.42
N ARG A 111 -10.92 -21.55 -0.16
CA ARG A 111 -9.93 -21.30 0.88
C ARG A 111 -10.64 -20.92 2.17
N VAL A 112 -10.34 -21.65 3.24
CA VAL A 112 -10.81 -21.37 4.60
C VAL A 112 -9.69 -20.68 5.39
N GLY A 113 -10.03 -19.66 6.17
CA GLY A 113 -9.08 -18.88 6.97
C GLY A 113 -8.37 -17.75 6.20
N GLY A 114 -7.77 -16.82 6.95
CA GLY A 114 -7.06 -15.66 6.41
C GLY A 114 -6.28 -14.92 7.49
N ILE A 115 -5.35 -14.06 7.08
CA ILE A 115 -4.61 -13.20 8.01
C ILE A 115 -5.56 -12.10 8.47
N ILE A 116 -5.79 -12.01 9.78
CA ILE A 116 -6.54 -10.91 10.40
C ILE A 116 -5.53 -9.85 10.80
N ASP A 117 -5.58 -8.71 10.11
CA ASP A 117 -4.75 -7.57 10.48
C ASP A 117 -5.33 -6.88 11.72
N LYS A 118 -4.63 -6.99 12.85
CA LYS A 118 -5.01 -6.38 14.13
C LYS A 118 -4.26 -5.08 14.41
N ARG A 119 -3.54 -4.52 13.43
CA ARG A 119 -2.79 -3.27 13.61
C ARG A 119 -3.75 -2.08 13.74
N PHE A 120 -3.52 -1.23 14.73
CA PHE A 120 -4.33 -0.04 14.97
C PHE A 120 -4.27 0.93 13.79
N GLY A 121 -5.45 1.34 13.32
CA GLY A 121 -5.65 2.39 12.31
C GLY A 121 -5.08 2.10 10.92
N GLU A 122 -4.66 0.88 10.59
CA GLU A 122 -4.08 0.61 9.26
C GLU A 122 -5.14 0.61 8.15
N ASN A 123 -6.34 0.09 8.45
CA ASN A 123 -7.47 0.06 7.53
C ASN A 123 -8.30 1.34 7.55
N ASP A 124 -8.02 2.27 8.46
CA ASP A 124 -8.76 3.52 8.59
C ASP A 124 -7.90 4.72 8.11
N PRO A 125 -8.22 5.28 6.93
CA PRO A 125 -7.51 6.44 6.40
C PRO A 125 -7.89 7.76 7.11
N SER A 126 -8.92 7.78 7.95
CA SER A 126 -9.37 8.98 8.66
C SER A 126 -8.61 9.25 9.96
N MET A 127 -7.94 8.24 10.52
CA MET A 127 -7.21 8.35 11.78
C MET A 127 -5.85 9.04 11.57
N ALA A 128 -5.53 10.00 12.45
CA ALA A 128 -4.26 10.71 12.41
C ALA A 128 -3.08 9.77 12.75
N PRO A 129 -1.87 10.03 12.22
CA PRO A 129 -0.70 9.21 12.53
C PRO A 129 -0.33 9.26 14.03
N GLU A 130 -0.62 10.37 14.70
CA GLU A 130 -0.36 10.56 16.13
C GLU A 130 -1.27 9.66 16.99
N ASP A 131 -2.56 9.64 16.69
CA ASP A 131 -3.53 8.79 17.38
C ASP A 131 -3.17 7.30 17.24
N LYS A 132 -2.69 6.88 16.06
CA LYS A 132 -2.18 5.51 15.82
C LYS A 132 -1.00 5.18 16.72
N MET A 133 -0.09 6.14 16.95
CA MET A 133 1.07 5.92 17.82
C MET A 133 0.66 5.92 19.29
N LEU A 134 -0.27 6.78 19.68
CA LEU A 134 -0.78 6.84 21.05
C LEU A 134 -1.48 5.53 21.44
N GLU A 135 -2.36 5.00 20.59
CA GLU A 135 -3.03 3.71 20.84
C GLU A 135 -2.04 2.54 20.92
N ARG A 136 -1.01 2.53 20.08
CA ARG A 136 0.05 1.52 20.15
C ARG A 136 0.80 1.60 21.48
N PHE A 137 1.16 2.81 21.91
CA PHE A 137 1.88 3.05 23.15
C PHE A 137 1.04 2.67 24.37
N THR A 138 -0.25 3.04 24.40
CA THR A 138 -1.14 2.66 25.50
C THR A 138 -1.35 1.16 25.56
N GLN A 139 -1.54 0.48 24.42
CA GLN A 139 -1.65 -0.98 24.37
C GLN A 139 -0.36 -1.68 24.81
N GLU A 140 0.81 -1.18 24.41
CA GLU A 140 2.11 -1.70 24.84
C GLU A 140 2.30 -1.56 26.35
N LYS A 141 2.04 -0.36 26.88
CA LYS A 141 2.08 -0.10 28.33
C LYS A 141 1.11 -1.01 29.08
N GLN A 142 -0.13 -1.14 28.63
CA GLN A 142 -1.09 -2.04 29.25
C GLN A 142 -0.66 -3.51 29.22
N ARG A 143 -0.01 -3.98 28.15
CA ARG A 143 0.55 -5.35 28.11
C ARG A 143 1.70 -5.52 29.09
N GLY A 144 2.55 -4.51 29.25
CA GLY A 144 3.62 -4.51 30.26
C GLY A 144 3.06 -4.57 31.69
N HIS A 145 2.01 -3.81 31.98
CA HIS A 145 1.41 -3.74 33.33
C HIS A 145 0.50 -4.92 33.68
N LYS A 146 -0.13 -5.58 32.69
CA LYS A 146 -0.98 -6.77 32.93
C LYS A 146 -0.19 -8.07 33.08
N ASN A 147 1.12 -8.04 32.80
CA ASN A 147 2.03 -9.11 33.18
C ASN A 147 2.66 -8.75 34.53
N SER A 148 1.85 -8.54 35.58
CA SER A 148 2.36 -8.81 36.93
C SER A 148 2.89 -10.23 36.85
N SER A 149 4.22 -10.35 36.89
CA SER A 149 4.85 -11.63 36.61
C SER A 149 4.32 -12.60 37.67
N ALA A 150 4.14 -13.88 37.34
CA ALA A 150 3.81 -14.89 38.36
C ALA A 150 4.87 -14.98 39.49
N PHE A 151 5.91 -14.13 39.44
CA PHE A 151 7.02 -14.01 40.36
C PHE A 151 7.09 -12.62 41.03
N ASP A 152 6.09 -11.76 40.83
CA ASP A 152 6.04 -10.44 41.47
C ASP A 152 5.44 -10.60 42.87
N LEU A 153 6.32 -10.71 43.87
CA LEU A 153 5.98 -10.98 45.27
C LEU A 153 5.45 -9.75 46.03
N GLU A 154 5.41 -8.58 45.38
CA GLU A 154 4.88 -7.34 45.96
C GLU A 154 3.36 -7.20 45.77
N ASP A 155 2.73 -7.99 44.88
CA ASP A 155 1.27 -8.08 44.74
C ASP A 155 0.72 -9.15 45.71
N ASP A 156 0.16 -8.71 46.83
CA ASP A 156 -0.55 -9.55 47.83
C ASP A 156 -1.78 -10.31 47.27
N ASP A 157 -2.18 -10.00 46.04
CA ASP A 157 -3.30 -10.62 45.31
C ASP A 157 -2.85 -11.73 44.33
N THR A 158 -1.67 -12.34 44.53
CA THR A 158 -1.22 -13.47 43.71
C THR A 158 -2.00 -14.75 44.05
N PRO A 159 -2.77 -15.35 43.12
CA PRO A 159 -3.57 -16.56 43.38
C PRO A 159 -2.71 -17.83 43.20
N GLY A 160 -1.54 -17.85 43.81
CA GLY A 160 -0.58 -18.95 43.72
C GLY A 160 -0.09 -19.32 45.10
N GLU A 161 -0.85 -20.16 45.80
CA GLU A 161 -0.42 -20.73 47.07
C GLU A 161 0.91 -21.49 46.84
N LEU A 162 1.96 -21.15 47.61
CA LEU A 162 3.26 -21.79 47.48
C LEU A 162 3.10 -23.29 47.79
N THR A 163 3.25 -24.15 46.78
CA THR A 163 3.01 -25.59 46.90
C THR A 163 4.29 -26.37 46.63
N HIS A 164 4.59 -27.36 47.48
CA HIS A 164 5.63 -28.35 47.26
C HIS A 164 4.98 -29.73 47.20
N MET A 165 5.24 -30.50 46.14
CA MET A 165 4.58 -31.80 45.88
C MET A 165 3.04 -31.77 45.91
N GLY A 166 2.42 -30.61 45.63
CA GLY A 166 0.97 -30.44 45.64
C GLY A 166 0.35 -30.18 47.02
N GLN A 167 1.14 -29.96 48.06
CA GLN A 167 0.67 -29.48 49.37
C GLN A 167 1.00 -28.00 49.57
N SER A 168 0.07 -27.24 50.15
CA SER A 168 0.27 -25.82 50.43
C SER A 168 1.16 -25.59 51.64
N LEU A 169 2.18 -24.74 51.44
CA LEU A 169 3.10 -24.31 52.48
C LEU A 169 2.56 -23.01 53.09
N SER A 170 1.56 -23.13 53.97
CA SER A 170 1.06 -22.00 54.74
C SER A 170 1.90 -21.79 56.01
N LEU A 171 2.28 -20.54 56.30
CA LEU A 171 3.14 -20.21 57.45
C LEU A 171 2.42 -20.36 58.81
N ASP A 172 1.09 -20.36 58.81
CA ASP A 172 0.22 -20.50 59.99
C ASP A 172 -0.22 -21.97 60.24
N GLY A 173 0.24 -22.92 59.43
CA GLY A 173 -0.04 -24.35 59.56
C GLY A 173 0.89 -25.08 60.55
N PRO A 174 0.59 -26.33 60.91
CA PRO A 174 1.48 -27.14 61.75
C PRO A 174 2.86 -27.27 61.07
N THR A 175 3.92 -27.08 61.85
CA THR A 175 5.32 -27.08 61.40
C THR A 175 5.59 -28.17 60.38
N ILE A 176 5.91 -27.78 59.14
CA ILE A 176 6.35 -28.68 58.08
C ILE A 176 7.58 -29.42 58.61
N ARG A 177 7.46 -30.74 58.80
CA ARG A 177 8.61 -31.56 59.16
C ARG A 177 9.43 -31.78 57.90
N ASP A 178 10.62 -31.17 57.89
CA ASP A 178 11.65 -31.43 56.90
C ASP A 178 12.05 -32.91 56.99
N ASP A 179 11.74 -33.65 55.93
CA ASP A 179 12.04 -35.08 55.74
C ASP A 179 13.44 -35.30 55.16
N TYR A 180 14.25 -34.24 55.11
CA TYR A 180 15.66 -34.30 54.78
C TYR A 180 16.49 -34.98 55.89
N ASP A 181 16.58 -36.32 55.85
CA ASP A 181 17.59 -37.08 56.57
C ASP A 181 18.94 -36.90 55.87
N GLY A 182 19.71 -35.91 56.31
CA GLY A 182 21.06 -35.59 55.81
C GLY A 182 22.13 -36.65 56.11
N GLU A 183 21.75 -37.91 56.34
CA GLU A 183 22.68 -39.00 56.71
C GLU A 183 23.43 -39.62 55.52
N ASP A 184 23.06 -39.32 54.27
CA ASP A 184 23.72 -39.83 53.05
C ASP A 184 24.46 -38.74 52.24
N LEU A 185 24.93 -37.68 52.91
CA LEU A 185 25.97 -36.82 52.35
C LEU A 185 27.31 -37.24 52.97
N GLU A 186 27.81 -38.40 52.57
CA GLU A 186 29.25 -38.64 52.60
C GLU A 186 29.90 -37.54 51.75
N LEU A 187 30.49 -36.55 52.43
CA LEU A 187 31.50 -35.70 51.85
C LEU A 187 32.62 -36.63 51.38
N SER A 188 32.58 -37.06 50.13
CA SER A 188 33.71 -37.72 49.47
C SER A 188 34.80 -36.67 49.26
N ASP A 189 35.55 -36.46 50.33
CA ASP A 189 36.82 -35.76 50.32
C ASP A 189 37.80 -36.58 49.45
N ALA A 190 38.09 -35.99 48.30
CA ALA A 190 39.34 -36.08 47.53
C ALA A 190 39.87 -37.44 47.00
N ASP A 191 40.24 -37.36 45.71
CA ASP A 191 41.34 -38.06 45.03
C ASP A 191 41.18 -39.56 44.71
N ASP A 192 40.88 -39.87 43.44
CA ASP A 192 41.91 -40.26 42.45
C ASP A 192 41.25 -40.72 41.13
N HIS A 193 41.33 -39.89 40.08
CA HIS A 193 41.04 -40.32 38.71
C HIS A 193 42.35 -40.25 37.90
N GLU A 194 43.07 -41.37 37.87
CA GLU A 194 44.16 -41.61 36.93
C GLU A 194 43.65 -41.45 35.49
N ARG A 195 44.36 -40.61 34.73
CA ARG A 195 44.15 -40.41 33.30
C ARG A 195 44.77 -41.56 32.52
N GLY A 196 43.96 -42.27 31.74
CA GLY A 196 44.35 -43.05 30.57
C GLY A 196 43.76 -42.44 29.32
#